data_AF-A0A352AZ98-F1
#
_entry.id   AF-A0A352AZ98-F1
#
_cell.length_a   1.000
_cell.length_b   1.000
_cell.length_c   1.000
_cell.angle_alpha   90.00
_cell.angle_beta   90.00
_cell.angle_gamma   90.00
#
_symmetry.space_group_name_H-M   'P 1'
#
loop_
_entity.id
_entity.type
_entity.pdbx_description
1 polymer ?
#
loop_
_entity_poly.entity_id
_entity_poly.type
_entity_poly.pdbx_seq_one_letter_code
_entity_poly.pdbx_strand_id
1 'polypeptide(L)'
;VIGSGGINGAGDAAFEKEADRVIDQIAQWCEIPDLKNRIVLRRTMGPGNFENEFNAWSGTALGMAHTLTQSAFFRPKNYSKKLKNLFYTGHNTIPGIGLPMCLIGAELVYKHLTADKSSGPIQHELTTVESWKGLS
;
A
#
# COMPACT_ATOMS: atom_id res chain seq x y z
N VAL A 1 15.19 4.33 -7.20
CA VAL A 1 15.16 3.34 -6.09
C VAL A 1 15.74 2.00 -6.55
N ILE A 2 16.19 1.13 -5.64
CA ILE A 2 16.74 -0.20 -5.96
C ILE A 2 15.65 -1.26 -6.23
N GLY A 3 15.91 -2.20 -7.14
CA GLY A 3 15.13 -3.42 -7.29
C GLY A 3 13.78 -3.22 -7.99
N SER A 4 13.82 -2.90 -9.27
CA SER A 4 12.64 -3.01 -10.14
C SER A 4 12.48 -4.47 -10.55
N GLY A 5 11.32 -5.06 -10.28
CA GLY A 5 10.91 -6.34 -10.81
C GLY A 5 10.34 -6.23 -12.23
N GLY A 6 10.02 -7.38 -12.81
CA GLY A 6 9.50 -7.48 -14.17
C GLY A 6 8.74 -8.78 -14.41
N ILE A 7 8.35 -8.97 -15.67
CA ILE A 7 7.72 -10.22 -16.13
C ILE A 7 8.81 -11.20 -16.54
N ASN A 8 8.68 -12.45 -16.10
CA ASN A 8 9.54 -13.57 -16.48
C ASN A 8 11.05 -13.30 -16.34
N GLY A 9 11.46 -12.49 -15.36
CA GLY A 9 12.88 -12.16 -15.12
C GLY A 9 13.40 -10.92 -15.83
N ALA A 10 12.53 -10.12 -16.42
CA ALA A 10 12.92 -8.88 -17.10
C ALA A 10 13.26 -7.71 -16.15
N GLY A 11 13.22 -7.93 -14.83
CA GLY A 11 13.61 -6.94 -13.83
C GLY A 11 15.12 -6.79 -13.65
N ASP A 12 15.52 -6.03 -12.65
CA ASP A 12 16.92 -5.82 -12.27
C ASP A 12 17.58 -7.16 -11.93
N ALA A 13 18.74 -7.44 -12.55
CA ALA A 13 19.40 -8.74 -12.44
C ALA A 13 19.66 -9.19 -10.99
N ALA A 14 20.07 -8.27 -10.11
CA ALA A 14 20.30 -8.58 -8.70
C ALA A 14 19.00 -8.93 -7.95
N PHE A 15 17.89 -8.29 -8.31
CA PHE A 15 16.58 -8.52 -7.71
C PHE A 15 15.97 -9.85 -8.18
N GLU A 16 16.08 -10.14 -9.48
CA GLU A 16 15.61 -11.41 -10.05
C GLU A 16 16.42 -12.61 -9.53
N LYS A 17 17.72 -12.42 -9.29
CA LYS A 17 18.53 -13.44 -8.62
C LYS A 17 18.04 -13.74 -7.20
N GLU A 18 17.58 -12.73 -6.46
CA GLU A 18 17.01 -12.95 -5.13
C GLU A 18 15.64 -13.64 -5.22
N ALA A 19 14.80 -13.27 -6.21
CA ALA A 19 13.54 -13.97 -6.46
C ALA A 19 13.77 -15.46 -6.77
N ASP A 20 14.79 -15.80 -7.55
CA ASP A 20 15.21 -17.18 -7.80
C ASP A 20 15.57 -17.90 -6.49
N ARG A 21 16.34 -17.28 -5.60
CA ARG A 21 16.68 -17.86 -4.29
C ARG A 21 15.46 -18.11 -3.42
N VAL A 22 14.47 -17.22 -3.44
CA VAL A 22 13.20 -17.40 -2.71
C VAL A 22 12.40 -18.56 -3.29
N ILE A 23 12.33 -18.68 -4.62
CA ILE A 23 11.67 -19.81 -5.30
C ILE A 23 12.33 -21.13 -4.90
N ASP A 24 13.67 -21.19 -4.93
CA ASP A 24 14.43 -22.38 -4.52
C ASP A 24 14.19 -22.71 -3.04
N GLN A 25 14.09 -21.69 -2.18
CA GLN A 25 13.80 -21.88 -0.76
C GLN A 25 12.41 -22.46 -0.52
N ILE A 26 11.40 -21.97 -1.23
CA ILE A 26 10.02 -22.50 -1.17
C ILE A 26 10.00 -23.95 -1.68
N ALA A 27 10.67 -24.23 -2.80
CA ALA A 27 10.78 -25.57 -3.36
C ALA A 27 11.36 -26.55 -2.33
N GLN A 28 12.39 -26.14 -1.60
CA GLN A 28 13.01 -26.93 -0.54
C GLN A 28 12.07 -27.11 0.66
N TRP A 29 11.46 -26.05 1.18
CA TRP A 29 10.61 -26.12 2.38
C TRP A 29 9.32 -26.90 2.17
N CYS A 30 8.78 -26.87 0.96
CA CYS A 30 7.57 -27.58 0.61
C CYS A 30 7.81 -28.96 -0.02
N GLU A 31 9.07 -29.39 -0.18
CA GLU A 31 9.46 -30.65 -0.83
C GLU A 31 8.93 -30.79 -2.27
N ILE A 32 8.99 -29.71 -3.05
CA ILE A 32 8.53 -29.64 -4.45
C ILE A 32 9.75 -29.39 -5.36
N PRO A 33 10.54 -30.43 -5.69
CA PRO A 33 11.82 -30.26 -6.37
C PRO A 33 11.73 -29.66 -7.78
N ASP A 34 10.57 -29.72 -8.43
CA ASP A 34 10.33 -29.18 -9.77
C ASP A 34 9.49 -27.89 -9.80
N LEU A 35 9.31 -27.23 -8.64
CA LEU A 35 8.49 -26.01 -8.52
C LEU A 35 8.83 -24.96 -9.57
N LYS A 36 10.12 -24.67 -9.77
CA LYS A 36 10.60 -23.67 -10.74
C LYS A 36 10.14 -23.98 -12.17
N ASN A 37 10.13 -25.26 -12.55
CA ASN A 37 9.71 -25.72 -13.89
C ASN A 37 8.20 -25.65 -14.10
N ARG A 38 7.41 -25.61 -13.01
CA ARG A 38 5.95 -25.50 -13.03
C ARG A 38 5.45 -24.05 -13.06
N ILE A 39 6.34 -23.05 -12.93
CA ILE A 39 5.97 -21.64 -12.98
C ILE A 39 5.63 -21.27 -14.43
N VAL A 40 4.34 -21.04 -14.69
CA VAL A 40 3.84 -20.61 -16.01
C VAL A 40 3.95 -19.10 -16.23
N LEU A 41 3.94 -18.33 -15.14
CA LEU A 41 4.07 -16.87 -15.16
C LEU A 41 4.79 -16.43 -13.88
N ARG A 42 5.80 -15.59 -14.05
CA ARG A 42 6.44 -14.88 -12.94
C ARG A 42 6.26 -13.38 -13.14
N ARG A 43 5.73 -12.69 -12.13
CA ARG A 43 5.82 -11.24 -11.99
C ARG A 43 6.47 -10.92 -10.64
N THR A 44 7.58 -10.21 -10.69
CA THR A 44 8.25 -9.69 -9.49
C THR A 44 7.91 -8.22 -9.33
N MET A 45 7.83 -7.76 -8.09
CA MET A 45 7.65 -6.35 -7.75
C MET A 45 8.58 -6.02 -6.60
N GLY A 46 9.41 -4.99 -6.79
CA GLY A 46 10.30 -4.47 -5.76
C GLY A 46 10.15 -2.97 -5.59
N PRO A 47 10.98 -2.35 -4.72
CA PRO A 47 10.84 -0.94 -4.37
C PRO A 47 10.86 0.00 -5.59
N GLY A 48 11.59 -0.36 -6.65
CA GLY A 48 11.61 0.40 -7.91
C GLY A 48 10.23 0.46 -8.59
N ASN A 49 9.46 -0.63 -8.56
CA ASN A 49 8.08 -0.62 -9.05
C ASN A 49 7.20 0.28 -8.20
N PHE A 50 7.36 0.28 -6.87
CA PHE A 50 6.55 1.11 -5.99
C PHE A 50 6.74 2.60 -6.25
N GLU A 51 7.98 3.02 -6.48
CA GLU A 51 8.29 4.41 -6.86
C GLU A 51 7.66 4.76 -8.21
N ASN A 52 7.84 3.92 -9.23
CA ASN A 52 7.45 4.22 -10.61
C ASN A 52 5.95 4.03 -10.91
N GLU A 53 5.30 3.03 -10.31
CA GLU A 53 3.91 2.67 -10.60
C GLU A 53 2.92 3.31 -9.62
N PHE A 54 3.33 3.53 -8.36
CA PHE A 54 2.44 4.03 -7.31
C PHE A 54 2.81 5.41 -6.76
N ASN A 55 3.81 6.08 -7.35
CA ASN A 55 4.38 7.33 -6.83
C ASN A 55 4.77 7.22 -5.34
N ALA A 56 5.18 6.02 -4.92
CA ALA A 56 5.55 5.77 -3.54
C ALA A 56 6.97 6.31 -3.31
N TRP A 57 7.06 7.44 -2.60
CA TRP A 57 8.33 8.06 -2.28
C TRP A 57 9.31 7.05 -1.67
N SER A 58 10.53 6.98 -2.22
CA SER A 58 11.57 6.03 -1.81
C SER A 58 11.18 4.54 -1.93
N GLY A 59 10.16 4.20 -2.72
CA GLY A 59 9.75 2.82 -3.01
C GLY A 59 9.10 2.10 -1.83
N THR A 60 8.49 2.82 -0.89
CA THR A 60 7.84 2.19 0.27
C THR A 60 6.54 1.50 -0.11
N ALA A 61 6.39 0.22 0.26
CA ALA A 61 5.12 -0.50 0.16
C ALA A 61 4.16 -0.15 1.31
N LEU A 62 4.70 0.39 2.42
CA LEU A 62 4.00 0.52 3.70
C LEU A 62 4.12 1.94 4.27
N GLY A 63 4.29 2.98 3.46
CA GLY A 63 4.38 4.37 3.93
C GLY A 63 5.55 4.61 4.91
N MET A 64 5.37 5.55 5.85
CA MET A 64 6.37 5.88 6.87
C MET A 64 6.57 4.75 7.88
N ALA A 65 7.82 4.47 8.25
CA ALA A 65 8.13 3.43 9.23
C ALA A 65 7.49 3.69 10.61
N HIS A 66 7.36 2.65 11.43
CA HIS A 66 6.80 2.74 12.77
C HIS A 66 7.86 3.07 13.83
N THR A 67 8.73 4.05 13.55
CA THR A 67 9.62 4.58 14.58
C THR A 67 8.83 5.42 15.59
N LEU A 68 9.30 5.57 16.83
CA LEU A 68 8.58 6.33 17.88
C LEU A 68 8.20 7.76 17.42
N THR A 69 9.06 8.39 16.62
CA THR A 69 8.85 9.72 16.02
C THR A 69 7.90 9.72 14.82
N GLN A 70 7.57 8.55 14.27
CA GLN A 70 6.62 8.35 13.18
C GLN A 70 5.32 7.65 13.64
N SER A 71 5.12 7.55 14.96
CA SER A 71 3.88 7.08 15.58
C SER A 71 2.68 7.96 15.21
N ALA A 72 1.46 7.42 15.36
CA ALA A 72 0.22 8.03 14.88
C ALA A 72 0.01 9.49 15.31
N PHE A 73 0.54 9.91 16.47
CA PHE A 73 0.44 11.27 16.99
C PHE A 73 1.27 12.31 16.23
N PHE A 74 2.33 11.89 15.54
CA PHE A 74 3.21 12.76 14.76
C PHE A 74 2.98 12.67 13.25
N ARG A 75 2.01 11.87 12.82
CA ARG A 75 1.65 11.79 11.40
C ARG A 75 1.06 13.11 10.90
N PRO A 76 1.30 13.48 9.63
CA PRO A 76 0.64 14.61 9.00
C PRO A 76 -0.88 14.52 9.13
N LYS A 77 -1.50 15.66 9.46
CA LYS A 77 -2.96 15.78 9.51
C LYS A 77 -3.56 15.67 8.11
N ASN A 78 -4.85 15.39 8.04
CA ASN A 78 -5.59 15.23 6.77
C ASN A 78 -5.95 16.58 6.11
N TYR A 79 -5.34 17.67 6.56
CA TYR A 79 -5.52 19.01 6.01
C TYR A 79 -4.25 19.85 6.14
N SER A 80 -4.09 20.81 5.25
CA SER A 80 -2.98 21.75 5.27
C SER A 80 -3.17 22.84 6.32
N LYS A 81 -2.10 23.13 7.09
CA LYS A 81 -2.05 24.31 7.98
C LYS A 81 -1.75 25.61 7.23
N LYS A 82 -1.28 25.52 5.98
CA LYS A 82 -0.78 26.66 5.18
C LYS A 82 -1.78 27.11 4.11
N LEU A 83 -2.51 26.16 3.52
CA LEU A 83 -3.44 26.42 2.42
C LEU A 83 -4.86 26.06 2.85
N LYS A 84 -5.78 27.00 2.67
CA LYS A 84 -7.21 26.74 2.88
C LYS A 84 -7.71 25.76 1.82
N ASN A 85 -8.65 24.89 2.20
CA ASN A 85 -9.29 23.90 1.33
C ASN A 85 -8.33 22.88 0.67
N LEU A 86 -7.15 22.66 1.25
CA LEU A 86 -6.25 21.58 0.85
C LEU A 86 -6.29 20.45 1.88
N PHE A 87 -6.67 19.26 1.41
CA PHE A 87 -6.82 18.05 2.22
C PHE A 87 -5.89 16.94 1.73
N TYR A 88 -5.60 16.01 2.62
CA TYR A 88 -4.72 14.87 2.37
C TYR A 88 -5.38 13.59 2.89
N THR A 89 -5.27 12.51 2.14
CA THR A 89 -5.77 11.18 2.52
C THR A 89 -4.79 10.10 2.08
N GLY A 90 -4.97 8.88 2.59
CA GLY A 90 -4.13 7.73 2.30
C GLY A 90 -3.17 7.36 3.43
N HIS A 91 -2.25 6.45 3.15
CA HIS A 91 -1.46 5.77 4.18
C HIS A 91 -0.40 6.64 4.88
N ASN A 92 -0.09 7.82 4.33
CA ASN A 92 0.92 8.74 4.87
C ASN A 92 0.35 9.81 5.82
N THR A 93 -0.97 9.85 5.98
CA THR A 93 -1.63 10.79 6.90
C THR A 93 -2.26 10.05 8.07
N ILE A 94 -2.86 10.80 8.99
CA ILE A 94 -3.68 10.21 10.05
C ILE A 94 -4.86 9.46 9.39
N PRO A 95 -5.20 8.25 9.83
CA PRO A 95 -4.66 7.55 11.00
C PRO A 95 -3.47 6.63 10.70
N GLY A 96 -3.20 6.27 9.44
CA GLY A 96 -2.00 5.54 9.07
C GLY A 96 -2.12 4.60 7.89
N ILE A 97 -1.26 3.58 7.91
CA ILE A 97 -1.09 2.58 6.84
C ILE A 97 -2.15 1.48 6.96
N GLY A 98 -2.51 0.91 5.82
CA GLY A 98 -3.46 -0.20 5.70
C GLY A 98 -4.79 0.25 5.10
N LEU A 99 -5.47 -0.67 4.42
CA LEU A 99 -6.73 -0.39 3.73
C LEU A 99 -7.79 0.24 4.66
N PRO A 100 -8.07 -0.29 5.87
CA PRO A 100 -9.03 0.34 6.79
C PRO A 100 -8.63 1.78 7.16
N MET A 101 -7.33 2.03 7.32
CA MET A 101 -6.82 3.34 7.73
C MET A 101 -6.91 4.37 6.61
N CYS A 102 -6.66 3.96 5.36
CA CYS A 102 -6.91 4.82 4.20
C CYS A 102 -8.39 5.20 4.06
N LEU A 103 -9.31 4.26 4.31
CA LEU A 103 -10.75 4.52 4.27
C LEU A 103 -11.18 5.48 5.37
N ILE A 104 -10.73 5.26 6.61
CA ILE A 104 -10.97 6.21 7.71
C ILE A 104 -10.36 7.58 7.40
N GLY A 105 -9.17 7.63 6.81
CA GLY A 105 -8.52 8.86 6.39
C GLY A 105 -9.37 9.65 5.38
N ALA A 106 -9.98 8.96 4.40
CA ALA A 106 -10.91 9.55 3.43
C ALA A 106 -12.20 10.04 4.11
N GLU A 107 -12.74 9.27 5.05
CA GLU A 107 -13.90 9.68 5.84
C GLU A 107 -13.61 10.96 6.64
N LEU A 108 -12.44 11.07 7.28
CA LEU A 108 -12.04 12.28 8.01
C LEU A 108 -11.95 13.51 7.08
N VAL A 109 -11.46 13.34 5.85
CA VAL A 109 -11.49 14.41 4.84
C VAL A 109 -12.92 14.77 4.47
N TYR A 110 -13.80 13.78 4.27
CA TYR A 110 -15.21 14.02 3.96
C TYR A 110 -15.89 14.85 5.05
N LYS A 111 -15.69 14.48 6.31
CA LYS A 111 -16.21 15.23 7.46
C LYS A 111 -15.71 16.68 7.51
N HIS A 112 -14.46 16.91 7.15
CA HIS A 112 -13.94 18.28 7.03
C HIS A 112 -14.66 19.09 5.94
N LEU A 113 -15.04 18.47 4.82
CA LEU A 113 -15.75 19.12 3.72
C LEU A 113 -17.21 19.43 4.08
N THR A 114 -17.87 18.55 4.81
CA THR A 114 -19.29 18.69 5.21
C THR A 114 -19.48 19.38 6.56
N ALA A 115 -18.39 19.79 7.20
CA ALA A 115 -18.36 20.36 8.55
C ALA A 115 -18.96 19.44 9.64
N ASP A 116 -18.95 18.12 9.42
CA ASP A 116 -19.32 17.11 10.42
C ASP A 116 -18.24 17.00 11.50
N LYS A 117 -18.62 17.20 12.77
CA LYS A 117 -17.73 17.17 13.94
C LYS A 117 -17.96 15.94 14.83
N SER A 118 -18.73 14.95 14.37
CA SER A 118 -19.02 13.73 15.11
C SER A 118 -17.77 12.84 15.24
N SER A 119 -17.67 12.13 16.38
CA SER A 119 -16.52 11.27 16.72
C SER A 119 -16.63 9.82 16.21
N GLY A 120 -17.82 9.39 15.76
CA GLY A 120 -18.07 8.05 15.23
C GLY A 120 -18.09 7.99 13.70
N PRO A 121 -18.35 6.83 13.09
CA PRO A 121 -18.47 6.72 11.63
C PRO A 121 -19.61 7.57 11.05
N ILE A 122 -19.48 8.01 9.79
CA ILE A 122 -20.57 8.65 9.03
C ILE A 122 -21.81 7.73 8.97
N GLN A 123 -22.99 8.27 9.26
CA GLN A 123 -24.21 7.48 9.44
C GLN A 123 -25.13 7.48 8.21
N HIS A 124 -25.11 8.51 7.38
CA HIS A 124 -26.17 8.79 6.39
C HIS A 124 -25.71 8.75 4.93
N GLU A 125 -24.46 8.39 4.67
CA GLU A 125 -23.84 8.47 3.32
C GLU A 125 -23.40 7.10 2.79
N LEU A 126 -23.42 6.06 3.65
CA LEU A 126 -23.05 4.70 3.28
C LEU A 126 -24.32 3.91 2.98
N THR A 127 -24.53 3.56 1.72
CA THR A 127 -25.57 2.61 1.33
C THR A 127 -24.98 1.20 1.35
N THR A 128 -25.64 0.28 2.05
CA THR A 128 -25.24 -1.14 2.03
C THR A 128 -25.40 -1.68 0.62
N VAL A 129 -24.32 -2.22 0.07
CA VAL A 129 -24.39 -3.00 -1.17
C VAL A 129 -24.79 -4.44 -0.82
N GLU A 130 -25.92 -4.91 -1.38
CA GLU A 130 -26.44 -6.26 -1.13
C GLU A 130 -25.51 -7.37 -1.63
N SER A 131 -24.62 -7.04 -2.57
CA SER A 131 -23.58 -7.95 -3.07
C SER A 131 -22.29 -7.19 -3.39
N TRP A 132 -21.16 -7.73 -2.92
CA TRP A 132 -19.83 -7.24 -3.29
C TRP A 132 -19.45 -7.84 -4.65
N LYS A 133 -19.34 -7.00 -5.69
CA LYS A 133 -18.88 -7.45 -7.03
C LYS A 133 -17.37 -7.55 -7.17
N GLY A 134 -16.61 -7.12 -6.17
CA GLY A 134 -15.15 -7.04 -6.25
C GLY A 134 -14.65 -6.09 -7.33
N LEU A 135 -13.32 -6.05 -7.49
CA LEU A 135 -12.67 -5.42 -8.63
C LEU A 135 -12.68 -6.47 -9.76
N SER A 136 -13.76 -6.49 -10.54
CA SER A 136 -13.86 -7.26 -11.79
C SER A 136 -12.99 -6.65 -12.88
#